data_AF-A0A522ZKZ0-F1
#
_entry.id   AF-A0A522ZKZ0-F1
#
_cell.length_a   1.000
_cell.length_b   1.000
_cell.length_c   1.000
_cell.angle_alpha   90.00
_cell.angle_beta   90.00
_cell.angle_gamma   90.00
#
_symmetry.space_group_name_H-M   'P 1'
#
loop_
_entity.id
_entity.type
_entity.pdbx_description
1 polymer ?
#
loop_
_entity_poly.entity_id
_entity_poly.type
_entity_poly.pdbx_seq_one_letter_code
_entity_poly.pdbx_strand_id
1 'polypeptide(L)'
;MTLYTTDYLEYYLTLVGWIVNNGIWNILVASGVFALPFVGIVIQEWLRARAEGADEGNKGVLSSMRIENRIFVAIVVIMFAGIPFIPVSLSTIKFDTTRSQQCQVNVPQPADTGWGTTYTALNNQSAMVPVWWFFMHAISKAITGAAVAAIPCGTDLRQIRMDVDATRI
;
A
#
# COMPACT_ATOMS: atom_id res chain seq x y z
N MET A 1 0.35 -4.04 14.76
CA MET A 1 0.40 -4.56 13.38
C MET A 1 1.62 -3.95 12.71
N THR A 2 2.46 -4.73 12.04
CA THR A 2 3.76 -4.26 11.51
C THR A 2 3.76 -4.33 9.98
N LEU A 3 4.31 -3.29 9.33
CA LEU A 3 4.59 -3.30 7.89
C LEU A 3 6.05 -3.69 7.68
N TYR A 4 6.32 -4.53 6.68
CA TYR A 4 7.68 -4.92 6.33
C TYR A 4 8.17 -4.15 5.12
N THR A 5 9.45 -3.80 5.10
CA THR A 5 10.13 -3.17 3.97
C THR A 5 11.49 -3.82 3.77
N THR A 6 11.95 -3.93 2.54
CA THR A 6 13.23 -4.60 2.22
C THR A 6 14.33 -3.63 1.80
N ASP A 7 13.99 -2.36 1.58
CA ASP A 7 14.91 -1.32 1.14
C ASP A 7 14.83 -0.08 2.06
N TYR A 8 15.93 0.65 2.22
CA TYR A 8 16.00 1.83 3.08
C TYR A 8 15.13 2.97 2.58
N LEU A 9 15.12 3.21 1.26
CA LEU A 9 14.30 4.26 0.67
C LEU A 9 12.82 3.93 0.88
N GLU A 10 12.47 2.66 0.72
CA GLU A 10 11.12 2.17 0.94
C GLU A 10 10.66 2.37 2.41
N TYR A 11 11.54 2.11 3.37
CA TYR A 11 11.25 2.31 4.80
C TYR A 11 10.80 3.75 5.12
N TYR A 12 11.49 4.76 4.58
CA TYR A 12 11.12 6.16 4.80
C TYR A 12 9.98 6.63 3.88
N LEU A 13 10.02 6.28 2.59
CA LEU A 13 9.04 6.74 1.60
C LEU A 13 7.65 6.13 1.81
N THR A 14 7.54 4.93 2.39
CA THR A 14 6.22 4.36 2.73
C THR A 14 5.49 5.25 3.72
N LEU A 15 6.15 5.75 4.77
CA LEU A 15 5.54 6.71 5.69
C LEU A 15 5.19 8.03 5.00
N VAL A 16 6.11 8.60 4.21
CA VAL A 16 5.85 9.84 3.44
C VAL A 16 4.62 9.68 2.54
N GLY A 17 4.54 8.57 1.80
CA GLY A 17 3.43 8.27 0.90
C GLY A 17 2.09 8.24 1.63
N TRP A 18 2.04 7.66 2.83
CA TRP A 18 0.82 7.63 3.64
C TRP A 18 0.47 8.99 4.24
N ILE A 19 1.45 9.81 4.63
CA ILE A 19 1.21 11.19 5.08
C ILE A 19 0.56 11.99 3.94
N VAL A 20 1.12 11.90 2.73
CA VAL A 20 0.56 12.57 1.54
C VAL A 20 -0.84 12.03 1.23
N ASN A 21 -1.03 10.72 1.30
CA ASN A 21 -2.34 10.10 1.08
C ASN A 21 -3.40 10.60 2.06
N ASN A 22 -3.07 10.78 3.34
CA ASN A 22 -4.00 11.36 4.32
C ASN A 22 -4.36 12.80 3.98
N GLY A 23 -3.40 13.60 3.51
CA GLY A 23 -3.67 14.93 2.99
C GLY A 23 -4.68 14.91 1.84
N ILE A 24 -4.48 14.04 0.85
CA ILE A 24 -5.39 13.86 -0.28
C ILE A 24 -6.78 13.40 0.17
N TRP A 25 -6.83 12.42 1.08
CA TRP A 25 -8.09 11.92 1.63
C TRP A 25 -8.89 13.01 2.34
N ASN A 26 -8.22 13.84 3.16
CA ASN A 26 -8.86 14.97 3.84
C ASN A 26 -9.44 15.98 2.84
N ILE A 27 -8.73 16.24 1.73
CA ILE A 27 -9.23 17.10 0.66
C ILE A 27 -10.46 16.48 -0.02
N LEU A 28 -10.44 15.18 -0.31
CA LEU A 28 -11.59 14.47 -0.90
C LEU A 28 -12.83 14.51 0.00
N VAL A 29 -12.65 14.40 1.32
CA VAL A 29 -13.74 14.52 2.30
C VAL A 29 -14.24 15.96 2.38
N ALA A 30 -13.35 16.94 2.53
CA ALA A 30 -13.71 18.35 2.67
C ALA A 30 -14.41 18.91 1.41
N SER A 31 -13.98 18.49 0.22
CA SER A 31 -14.59 18.88 -1.05
C SER A 31 -15.88 18.12 -1.39
N GLY A 32 -16.18 17.03 -0.68
CA GLY A 32 -17.30 16.14 -1.03
C GLY A 32 -17.06 15.29 -2.28
N VAL A 33 -15.86 15.31 -2.88
CA VAL A 33 -15.52 14.55 -4.08
C VAL A 33 -15.66 13.03 -3.87
N PHE A 34 -15.53 12.55 -2.63
CA PHE A 34 -15.81 11.15 -2.29
C PHE A 34 -17.25 10.70 -2.64
N ALA A 35 -18.19 11.64 -2.81
CA ALA A 35 -19.57 11.36 -3.17
C ALA A 35 -19.80 11.08 -4.67
N LEU A 36 -18.85 11.46 -5.53
CA LEU A 36 -18.94 11.26 -6.99
C LEU A 36 -19.28 9.84 -7.44
N PRO A 37 -18.68 8.75 -6.90
CA PRO A 37 -19.06 7.39 -7.29
C PRO A 37 -20.54 7.09 -7.01
N PHE A 38 -21.12 7.62 -5.92
CA PHE A 38 -22.54 7.41 -5.62
C PHE A 38 -23.44 8.14 -6.61
N VAL A 39 -23.11 9.39 -6.94
CA VAL A 39 -23.82 10.16 -7.97
C VAL A 39 -23.73 9.44 -9.32
N GLY A 40 -22.56 8.91 -9.67
CA GLY A 40 -22.35 8.11 -10.87
C GLY A 40 -23.24 6.88 -10.94
N ILE A 41 -23.37 6.12 -9.84
CA ILE A 41 -24.25 4.94 -9.75
C ILE A 41 -25.71 5.34 -10.00
N VAL A 42 -26.18 6.42 -9.38
CA VAL A 42 -27.56 6.90 -9.53
C VAL A 42 -27.83 7.34 -10.96
N ILE A 43 -26.94 8.14 -11.56
CA ILE A 43 -27.09 8.60 -12.96
C ILE A 43 -27.06 7.41 -13.92
N GLN A 44 -26.13 6.46 -13.73
CA GLN A 44 -26.01 5.30 -14.59
C GLN A 44 -27.29 4.46 -14.59
N GLU A 45 -27.86 4.20 -13.42
CA GLU A 45 -29.06 3.37 -13.32
C GLU A 45 -30.33 4.13 -13.72
N TRP A 46 -30.36 5.46 -13.55
CA TRP A 46 -31.40 6.31 -14.12
C TRP A 46 -31.42 6.28 -15.66
N LEU A 47 -30.26 6.43 -16.29
CA LEU A 47 -30.13 6.33 -17.76
C LEU A 47 -30.53 4.93 -18.25
N ARG A 48 -30.13 3.88 -17.52
CA ARG A 48 -30.47 2.50 -17.85
C ARG A 48 -31.97 2.24 -17.76
N ALA A 49 -32.64 2.71 -16.71
CA ALA A 49 -34.09 2.57 -16.56
C ALA A 49 -34.87 3.29 -17.68
N ARG A 50 -34.32 4.35 -18.27
CA ARG A 50 -34.91 5.01 -19.46
C ARG A 50 -34.71 4.25 -20.76
N ALA A 51 -33.64 3.47 -20.89
CA ALA A 51 -33.37 2.65 -22.06
C ALA A 51 -34.19 1.35 -22.09
N GLU A 52 -34.68 0.89 -20.94
CA GLU A 52 -35.47 -0.33 -20.81
C GLU A 52 -36.89 -0.19 -21.41
N GLY A 53 -37.33 -1.22 -22.14
CA GLY A 53 -38.64 -1.29 -22.81
C GLY A 53 -39.82 -1.43 -21.83
N ALA A 54 -41.07 -1.39 -22.34
CA ALA A 54 -42.27 -1.52 -21.51
C ALA A 54 -42.48 -2.92 -20.89
N ASP A 55 -41.67 -3.90 -21.30
CA ASP A 55 -41.81 -5.33 -20.96
C ASP A 55 -41.16 -5.73 -19.62
N GLU A 56 -40.46 -4.80 -18.95
CA GLU A 56 -39.71 -5.06 -17.71
C GLU A 56 -40.56 -4.94 -16.42
N GLY A 57 -41.87 -4.71 -16.53
CA GLY A 57 -42.76 -4.53 -15.39
C GLY A 57 -42.52 -3.22 -14.61
N ASN A 58 -42.63 -3.24 -13.28
CA ASN A 58 -42.48 -2.02 -12.46
C ASN A 58 -41.01 -1.57 -12.36
N LYS A 59 -40.61 -0.72 -13.30
CA LYS A 59 -39.26 -0.14 -13.44
C LYS A 59 -38.76 0.55 -12.17
N GLY A 60 -39.65 1.13 -11.36
CA GLY A 60 -39.26 1.83 -10.13
C GLY A 60 -38.73 0.89 -9.06
N VAL A 61 -39.37 -0.26 -8.86
CA VAL A 61 -38.95 -1.25 -7.85
C VAL A 61 -37.66 -1.95 -8.27
N LEU A 62 -37.55 -2.31 -9.55
CA LEU A 62 -36.36 -2.99 -10.06
C LEU A 62 -35.12 -2.09 -10.06
N SER A 63 -35.26 -0.82 -10.45
CA SER A 63 -34.17 0.15 -10.39
C SER A 63 -33.75 0.47 -8.96
N SER A 64 -34.71 0.59 -8.02
CA SER A 64 -34.42 0.81 -6.60
C SER A 64 -33.54 -0.29 -6.01
N MET A 65 -33.88 -1.57 -6.23
CA MET A 65 -33.08 -2.69 -5.69
C MET A 65 -31.67 -2.75 -6.30
N ARG A 66 -31.51 -2.41 -7.58
CA ARG A 66 -30.18 -2.36 -8.22
C ARG A 66 -29.33 -1.22 -7.67
N ILE A 67 -29.92 -0.04 -7.47
CA ILE A 67 -29.23 1.12 -6.89
C ILE A 67 -28.80 0.80 -5.46
N GLU A 68 -29.70 0.22 -4.64
CA GLU A 68 -29.41 -0.16 -3.26
C GLU A 68 -28.21 -1.11 -3.17
N ASN A 69 -28.21 -2.20 -3.94
CA ASN A 69 -27.11 -3.16 -3.94
C ASN A 69 -25.78 -2.52 -4.37
N ARG A 70 -25.79 -1.70 -5.44
CA ARG A 70 -24.56 -1.04 -5.92
C ARG A 70 -24.04 0.00 -4.94
N ILE A 71 -24.93 0.78 -4.32
CA ILE A 71 -24.55 1.75 -3.29
C ILE A 71 -23.98 1.02 -2.08
N PHE A 72 -24.58 -0.09 -1.65
CA PHE A 72 -24.07 -0.88 -0.53
C PHE A 72 -22.65 -1.40 -0.81
N VAL A 73 -22.42 -1.96 -1.99
CA VAL A 73 -21.07 -2.39 -2.43
C VAL A 73 -20.09 -1.20 -2.44
N ALA A 74 -20.50 -0.04 -2.96
CA ALA A 74 -19.66 1.16 -2.97
C ALA A 74 -19.32 1.66 -1.56
N ILE A 75 -20.27 1.62 -0.61
CA ILE A 75 -20.02 1.94 0.80
C ILE A 75 -18.97 1.01 1.38
N VAL A 76 -19.09 -0.30 1.15
CA VAL A 76 -18.12 -1.29 1.65
C VAL A 76 -16.72 -1.04 1.07
N VAL A 77 -16.62 -0.74 -0.22
CA VAL A 77 -15.34 -0.42 -0.88
C VAL A 77 -14.71 0.83 -0.27
N ILE A 78 -15.48 1.90 -0.11
CA ILE A 78 -14.96 3.15 0.49
C ILE A 78 -14.54 2.92 1.94
N MET A 79 -15.34 2.19 2.72
CA MET A 79 -15.02 1.88 4.10
C MET A 79 -13.73 1.07 4.20
N PHE A 80 -13.53 0.06 3.36
CA PHE A 80 -12.40 -0.85 3.48
C PHE A 80 -11.11 -0.33 2.82
N ALA A 81 -11.23 0.35 1.69
CA ALA A 81 -10.10 0.78 0.86
C ALA A 81 -9.86 2.29 0.84
N GLY A 82 -10.86 3.10 1.19
CA GLY A 82 -10.75 4.57 1.21
C GLY A 82 -10.45 5.12 2.60
N ILE A 83 -11.25 4.72 3.60
CA ILE A 83 -11.14 5.30 4.95
C ILE A 83 -9.87 4.79 5.65
N PRO A 84 -8.99 5.68 6.11
CA PRO A 84 -7.77 5.29 6.81
C PRO A 84 -8.05 5.00 8.29
N PHE A 85 -7.65 3.83 8.79
CA PHE A 85 -7.92 3.38 10.17
C PHE A 85 -6.68 2.95 10.96
N ILE A 86 -5.65 2.44 10.27
CA ILE A 86 -4.49 1.81 10.93
C ILE A 86 -3.38 2.85 11.09
N PRO A 87 -2.99 3.23 12.31
CA PRO A 87 -1.88 4.16 12.50
C PRO A 87 -0.55 3.48 12.13
N VAL A 88 0.26 4.20 11.36
CA VAL A 88 1.58 3.80 10.88
C VAL A 88 2.56 4.94 11.13
N SER A 89 3.68 4.60 11.74
CA SER A 89 4.84 5.45 11.98
C SER A 89 6.13 4.65 11.72
N LEU A 90 7.29 5.31 11.76
CA LEU A 90 8.58 4.62 11.59
C LEU A 90 8.78 3.48 12.61
N SER A 91 8.24 3.61 13.83
CA SER A 91 8.32 2.54 14.84
C SER A 91 7.45 1.32 14.53
N THR A 92 6.43 1.46 13.68
CA THR A 92 5.56 0.35 13.26
C THR A 92 6.06 -0.37 12.01
N ILE A 93 6.86 0.32 11.20
CA ILE A 93 7.49 -0.24 10.01
C ILE A 93 8.75 -0.98 10.45
N LYS A 94 8.97 -2.19 9.93
CA LYS A 94 10.14 -3.00 10.21
C LYS A 94 10.91 -3.29 8.93
N PHE A 95 12.22 -3.09 9.00
CA PHE A 95 13.13 -3.52 7.95
C PHE A 95 13.36 -5.03 8.06
N ASP A 96 13.11 -5.75 6.96
CA ASP A 96 13.24 -7.20 6.91
C ASP A 96 14.69 -7.60 6.60
N THR A 97 15.34 -8.25 7.56
CA THR A 97 16.73 -8.76 7.45
C THR A 97 16.80 -10.28 7.24
N THR A 98 15.67 -10.97 7.01
CA THR A 98 15.65 -12.43 6.85
C THR A 98 16.52 -12.88 5.67
N ARG A 99 16.46 -12.15 4.55
CA ARG A 99 17.25 -12.44 3.36
C ARG A 99 18.75 -12.20 3.56
N SER A 100 19.11 -11.11 4.25
CA SER A 100 20.51 -10.80 4.52
C SER A 100 21.14 -11.83 5.46
N GLN A 101 20.38 -12.31 6.45
CA GLN A 101 20.76 -13.45 7.29
C GLN A 101 20.94 -14.74 6.48
N GLN A 102 20.04 -15.04 5.55
CA GLN A 102 20.16 -16.22 4.67
C GLN A 102 21.45 -16.18 3.84
N CYS A 103 21.81 -15.01 3.31
CA CYS A 103 23.02 -14.83 2.51
C CYS A 103 24.28 -14.50 3.32
N GLN A 104 24.23 -14.53 4.65
CA GLN A 104 25.35 -14.19 5.54
C GLN A 104 25.96 -12.80 5.28
N VAL A 105 25.13 -11.85 4.82
CA VAL A 105 25.52 -10.45 4.64
C VAL A 105 24.94 -9.64 5.79
N ASN A 106 25.78 -8.95 6.55
CA ASN A 106 25.31 -8.06 7.60
C ASN A 106 24.89 -6.72 6.98
N VAL A 107 23.64 -6.32 7.21
CA VAL A 107 23.06 -5.09 6.68
C VAL A 107 22.64 -4.23 7.89
N PRO A 108 23.15 -2.99 8.02
CA PRO A 108 22.79 -2.13 9.14
C PRO A 108 21.29 -1.79 9.13
N GLN A 109 20.71 -1.55 10.31
CA GLN A 109 19.32 -1.13 10.37
C GLN A 109 19.17 0.30 9.84
N PRO A 110 17.99 0.72 9.33
CA PRO A 110 17.79 2.06 8.77
C PRO A 110 18.24 3.20 9.70
N ALA A 111 18.11 3.02 11.02
CA ALA A 111 18.54 3.98 12.04
C ALA A 111 20.08 4.12 12.18
N ASP A 112 20.82 3.06 11.85
CA ASP A 112 22.28 2.99 11.95
C ASP A 112 22.99 3.40 10.64
N THR A 113 22.24 3.92 9.68
CA THR A 113 22.76 4.41 8.39
C THR A 113 22.74 5.94 8.32
N GLY A 114 23.45 6.51 7.34
CA GLY A 114 23.37 7.96 7.04
C GLY A 114 21.96 8.46 6.65
N TRP A 115 21.00 7.57 6.42
CA TRP A 115 19.61 7.93 6.16
C TRP A 115 18.88 8.37 7.43
N GLY A 116 19.25 7.86 8.61
CA GLY A 116 18.62 8.23 9.88
C GLY A 116 18.71 9.72 10.21
N THR A 117 19.79 10.39 9.78
CA THR A 117 19.99 11.84 9.96
C THR A 117 19.34 12.67 8.85
N THR A 118 19.05 12.07 7.70
CA THR A 118 18.47 12.76 6.53
C THR A 118 16.94 12.92 6.66
N TYR A 119 16.26 11.97 7.33
CA TYR A 119 14.79 11.94 7.44
C TYR A 119 14.25 12.29 8.83
N THR A 120 14.95 13.16 9.57
CA THR A 120 14.58 13.56 10.95
C THR A 120 13.19 14.20 11.05
N ALA A 121 12.72 14.86 9.99
CA ALA A 121 11.36 15.43 9.92
C ALA A 121 10.24 14.37 10.06
N LEU A 122 10.53 13.09 9.82
CA LEU A 122 9.56 11.99 9.88
C LEU A 122 9.49 11.27 11.23
N ASN A 123 10.48 11.43 12.13
CA ASN A 123 10.58 10.65 13.37
C ASN A 123 9.37 10.78 14.31
N ASN A 124 8.64 11.91 14.24
CA ASN A 124 7.46 12.17 15.08
C ASN A 124 6.17 12.26 14.26
N GLN A 125 6.19 11.85 12.99
CA GLN A 125 5.00 11.84 12.14
C GLN A 125 4.36 10.45 12.13
N SER A 126 3.04 10.45 12.05
CA SER A 126 2.24 9.24 11.88
C SER A 126 1.20 9.47 10.81
N ALA A 127 0.96 8.45 9.99
CA ALA A 127 -0.12 8.43 9.02
C ALA A 127 -1.12 7.32 9.36
N MET A 128 -2.34 7.43 8.87
CA MET A 128 -3.36 6.41 8.95
C MET A 128 -3.49 5.70 7.61
N VAL A 129 -3.59 4.37 7.62
CA VAL A 129 -3.63 3.55 6.40
C VAL A 129 -4.96 2.81 6.31
N PRO A 130 -5.61 2.76 5.14
CA PRO A 130 -6.80 1.94 4.95
C PRO A 130 -6.51 0.45 5.06
N VAL A 131 -7.48 -0.32 5.52
CA VAL A 131 -7.31 -1.75 5.82
C VAL A 131 -6.91 -2.54 4.57
N TRP A 132 -7.56 -2.28 3.43
CA TRP A 132 -7.23 -2.92 2.16
C TRP A 132 -5.76 -2.72 1.77
N TRP A 133 -5.27 -1.48 1.84
CA TRP A 133 -3.91 -1.18 1.41
C TRP A 133 -2.86 -1.67 2.38
N PHE A 134 -3.15 -1.69 3.67
CA PHE A 134 -2.31 -2.33 4.67
C PHE A 134 -2.13 -3.83 4.36
N PHE A 135 -3.24 -4.51 4.04
CA PHE A 135 -3.24 -5.91 3.64
C PHE A 135 -2.49 -6.14 2.32
N MET A 136 -2.76 -5.32 1.30
CA MET A 136 -2.10 -5.40 0.00
C MET A 136 -0.59 -5.17 0.10
N HIS A 137 -0.14 -4.26 0.97
CA HIS A 137 1.28 -4.07 1.25
C HIS A 137 1.91 -5.37 1.78
N ALA A 138 1.30 -6.00 2.78
CA ALA A 138 1.81 -7.24 3.36
C ALA A 138 1.90 -8.37 2.32
N ILE A 139 0.86 -8.54 1.49
CA ILE A 139 0.87 -9.54 0.40
C ILE A 139 1.96 -9.23 -0.61
N SER A 140 2.04 -7.98 -1.08
CA SER A 140 3.05 -7.56 -2.06
C SER A 140 4.45 -7.85 -1.55
N LYS A 141 4.74 -7.56 -0.28
CA LYS A 141 6.03 -7.85 0.34
C LYS A 141 6.31 -9.33 0.49
N ALA A 142 5.31 -10.13 0.87
CA ALA A 142 5.47 -11.57 0.96
C ALA A 142 5.83 -12.19 -0.40
N ILE A 143 5.14 -11.78 -1.47
CA ILE A 143 5.39 -12.28 -2.83
C ILE A 143 6.76 -11.84 -3.32
N THR A 144 7.10 -10.56 -3.21
CA THR A 144 8.40 -10.04 -3.66
C THR A 144 9.55 -10.63 -2.83
N GLY A 145 9.38 -10.76 -1.52
CA GLY A 145 10.35 -11.39 -0.63
C GLY A 145 10.59 -12.85 -1.00
N ALA A 146 9.54 -13.62 -1.27
CA ALA A 146 9.65 -15.00 -1.72
C ALA A 146 10.36 -15.13 -3.08
N ALA A 147 10.07 -14.24 -4.03
CA ALA A 147 10.74 -14.21 -5.32
C ALA A 147 12.25 -13.90 -5.17
N VAL A 148 12.62 -12.94 -4.33
CA VAL A 148 14.03 -12.61 -4.05
C VAL A 148 14.75 -13.75 -3.32
N ALA A 149 14.05 -14.45 -2.41
CA ALA A 149 14.61 -15.59 -1.69
C ALA A 149 14.95 -16.78 -2.61
N ALA A 150 14.29 -16.89 -3.77
CA ALA A 150 14.58 -17.92 -4.77
C ALA A 150 15.91 -17.69 -5.52
N ILE A 151 16.43 -16.46 -5.51
CA ILE A 151 17.75 -16.16 -6.07
C ILE A 151 18.80 -16.84 -5.18
N PRO A 152 19.74 -17.63 -5.70
CA PRO A 152 20.80 -18.22 -4.89
C PRO A 152 21.71 -17.12 -4.32
N CYS A 153 22.09 -17.26 -3.05
CA CYS A 153 23.13 -16.42 -2.45
C CYS A 153 24.47 -16.80 -3.09
N GLY A 154 24.86 -16.09 -4.15
CA GLY A 154 26.16 -16.27 -4.77
C GLY A 154 27.22 -15.61 -3.92
N THR A 155 28.14 -16.39 -3.36
CA THR A 155 29.46 -15.86 -2.99
C THR A 155 30.32 -16.02 -4.23
N ASP A 156 30.69 -14.92 -4.88
CA ASP A 156 31.60 -14.99 -6.01
C ASP A 156 33.02 -15.26 -5.50
N LEU A 157 33.31 -16.53 -5.24
CA LEU A 157 34.62 -16.98 -4.76
C LEU A 157 35.74 -16.59 -5.74
N ARG A 158 35.44 -16.38 -7.03
CA ARG A 158 36.42 -15.88 -8.00
C ARG A 158 36.74 -14.41 -7.75
N GLN A 159 35.74 -13.60 -7.42
CA GLN A 159 35.95 -12.19 -7.09
C GLN A 159 36.71 -12.03 -5.77
N ILE A 160 36.36 -12.81 -4.73
CA ILE A 160 37.12 -12.84 -3.48
C ILE A 160 38.57 -13.25 -3.73
N ARG A 161 38.81 -14.23 -4.60
CA ARG A 161 40.18 -14.64 -4.97
C ARG A 161 40.94 -13.52 -5.69
N MET A 162 40.30 -12.81 -6.62
CA MET A 162 40.90 -11.67 -7.31
C MET A 162 41.21 -10.52 -6.34
N ASP A 163 40.32 -10.21 -5.40
CA ASP A 163 40.53 -9.18 -4.38
C ASP A 163 41.66 -9.57 -3.42
N VAL A 164 41.72 -10.84 -2.99
CA VAL A 164 42.82 -11.37 -2.17
C VAL A 164 44.15 -11.28 -2.90
N ASP A 165 44.22 -11.73 -4.16
CA ASP A 165 45.43 -11.64 -4.99
C ASP A 165 45.83 -10.18 -5.24
N ALA A 166 44.88 -9.25 -5.35
CA ALA A 166 45.15 -7.81 -5.49
C ALA A 166 45.65 -7.15 -4.19
N THR A 167 45.20 -7.61 -3.02
CA THR A 167 45.73 -7.14 -1.71
C THR A 167 47.07 -7.74 -1.33
N ARG A 168 47.53 -8.78 -2.03
CA ARG A 168 48.81 -9.44 -1.77
C ARG A 168 49.95 -8.68 -2.47
N ILE A 169 50.32 -7.53 -1.88
CA ILE A 169 51.58 -6.82 -2.14
C ILE A 169 52.69 -7.46 -1.29
#